data_AF-A0A1H5ZQ31-F1
#
_entry.id   AF-A0A1H5ZQ31-F1
#
_cell.length_a   1.000
_cell.length_b   1.000
_cell.length_c   1.000
_cell.angle_alpha   90.00
_cell.angle_beta   90.00
_cell.angle_gamma   90.00
#
_symmetry.space_group_name_H-M   'P 1'
#
loop_
_entity.id
_entity.type
_entity.pdbx_description
1 polymer ?
#
loop_
_entity_poly.entity_id
_entity_poly.type
_entity_poly.pdbx_seq_one_letter_code
_entity_poly.pdbx_strand_id
1 'polypeptide(L)'
;MNSEENALTNIAEHLPPGAAKVLSAAAAGMTPGIKDTASDIFGALVGDRVKLWRVRNLINGLEKTAAHIENKGIDLSQAHSLPYGEMLALFDGISKEDDADLSDLWARLLAGAMCESGESILSSRSVASVLEQMSPDAAQVFLLLAKMYRLELPQGQSRLVRHKDFLAPNEIEQNFDEGSLEGEKDQLSSEIDKLWESVKGDVQLEISKSELLRLNLIQGKEVHIFFDEMPFRRGMNVNADGLDSAFSDLTDKIRELVDSRTKFSARPFRNQFVSNKANFELSVSGVEIAKKLGILDA
;
A
#
# COMPACT_ATOMS: atom_id res chain seq x y z
N MET A 1 -34.99 8.98 -22.98
CA MET A 1 -34.19 10.16 -22.58
C MET A 1 -34.64 10.71 -21.22
N ASN A 2 -35.93 10.87 -20.91
CA ASN A 2 -36.36 11.42 -19.60
C ASN A 2 -36.18 10.50 -18.36
N SER A 3 -35.91 9.20 -18.49
CA SER A 3 -35.71 8.33 -17.31
C SER A 3 -34.28 8.35 -16.76
N GLU A 4 -33.30 8.72 -17.59
CA GLU A 4 -31.87 8.65 -17.24
C GLU A 4 -31.41 9.95 -16.56
N GLU A 5 -31.91 11.10 -17.00
CA GLU A 5 -31.69 12.40 -16.34
C GLU A 5 -32.29 12.41 -14.92
N ASN A 6 -33.46 11.79 -14.75
CA ASN A 6 -34.09 11.58 -13.45
C ASN A 6 -33.29 10.61 -12.56
N ALA A 7 -32.61 9.60 -13.11
CA ALA A 7 -31.82 8.68 -12.31
C ALA A 7 -30.55 9.35 -11.75
N LEU A 8 -29.90 10.22 -12.54
CA LEU A 8 -28.67 10.91 -12.14
C LEU A 8 -28.92 12.04 -11.13
N THR A 9 -30.01 12.79 -11.30
CA THR A 9 -30.46 13.78 -10.31
C THR A 9 -30.85 13.11 -8.99
N ASN A 10 -31.56 11.98 -9.02
CA ASN A 10 -31.85 11.20 -7.81
C ASN A 10 -30.58 10.65 -7.13
N ILE A 11 -29.54 10.25 -7.87
CA ILE A 11 -28.28 9.74 -7.28
C ILE A 11 -27.48 10.87 -6.61
N ALA A 12 -27.39 12.04 -7.24
CA ALA A 12 -26.75 13.21 -6.64
C ALA A 12 -27.53 13.72 -5.41
N GLU A 13 -28.86 13.64 -5.43
CA GLU A 13 -29.73 13.98 -4.30
C GLU A 13 -29.77 12.90 -3.19
N HIS A 14 -29.31 11.67 -3.48
CA HIS A 14 -29.27 10.54 -2.54
C HIS A 14 -27.84 10.00 -2.35
N LEU A 15 -26.87 10.90 -2.33
CA LEU A 15 -25.50 10.56 -1.96
C LEU A 15 -25.48 9.87 -0.58
N PRO A 16 -24.82 8.72 -0.45
CA PRO A 16 -24.63 8.11 0.86
C PRO A 16 -23.85 9.04 1.79
N PRO A 17 -24.10 8.96 3.12
CA PRO A 17 -23.65 9.98 4.06
C PRO A 17 -22.13 10.12 4.11
N GLY A 18 -21.37 9.03 3.96
CA GLY A 18 -19.91 9.06 3.90
C GLY A 18 -19.41 9.83 2.67
N ALA A 19 -19.91 9.49 1.48
CA ALA A 19 -19.53 10.16 0.25
C ALA A 19 -19.90 11.65 0.24
N ALA A 20 -21.09 12.00 0.74
CA ALA A 20 -21.52 13.39 0.86
C ALA A 20 -20.60 14.21 1.79
N LYS A 21 -20.21 13.63 2.94
CA LYS A 21 -19.29 14.27 3.88
C LYS A 21 -17.91 14.49 3.27
N VAL A 22 -17.32 13.48 2.62
CA VAL A 22 -16.01 13.60 1.97
C VAL A 22 -16.04 14.66 0.87
N LEU A 23 -17.06 14.64 0.02
CA LEU A 23 -17.24 15.64 -1.02
C LEU A 23 -17.34 17.06 -0.43
N SER A 24 -18.13 17.22 0.64
CA SER A 24 -18.29 18.52 1.31
C SER A 24 -17.00 19.00 1.99
N ALA A 25 -16.25 18.11 2.64
CA ALA A 25 -15.01 18.44 3.32
C ALA A 25 -13.90 18.81 2.33
N ALA A 26 -13.77 18.05 1.23
CA ALA A 26 -12.81 18.35 0.17
C ALA A 26 -13.07 19.73 -0.47
N ALA A 27 -14.35 20.11 -0.60
CA ALA A 27 -14.78 21.38 -1.20
C ALA A 27 -14.92 22.56 -0.20
N ALA A 28 -14.80 22.33 1.11
CA ALA A 28 -15.09 23.33 2.16
C ALA A 28 -14.20 24.59 2.11
N GLY A 29 -13.02 24.49 1.49
CA GLY A 29 -12.09 25.61 1.28
C GLY A 29 -12.46 26.53 0.11
N MET A 30 -13.57 26.25 -0.58
CA MET A 30 -13.98 26.96 -1.78
C MET A 30 -15.27 27.78 -1.50
N THR A 31 -15.39 28.98 -2.07
CA THR A 31 -16.43 29.99 -1.75
C THR A 31 -17.87 29.51 -2.03
N PRO A 32 -18.92 30.08 -1.38
CA PRO A 32 -20.31 29.58 -1.42
C PRO A 32 -21.04 29.55 -2.78
N GLY A 33 -20.39 29.88 -3.90
CA GLY A 33 -20.91 29.65 -5.25
C GLY A 33 -20.84 28.19 -5.74
N ILE A 34 -20.48 27.25 -4.87
CA ILE A 34 -19.94 25.92 -5.21
C ILE A 34 -20.94 24.77 -4.94
N LYS A 35 -22.21 25.11 -4.67
CA LYS A 35 -23.31 24.21 -5.07
C LYS A 35 -23.22 23.88 -6.56
N ASP A 36 -22.71 24.83 -7.35
CA ASP A 36 -22.46 24.66 -8.77
C ASP A 36 -21.26 23.75 -9.06
N THR A 37 -20.28 23.54 -8.15
CA THR A 37 -19.09 22.73 -8.45
C THR A 37 -19.25 21.25 -8.21
N ALA A 38 -20.03 20.83 -7.21
CA ALA A 38 -20.52 19.46 -7.19
C ALA A 38 -21.34 19.20 -8.46
N SER A 39 -22.24 20.14 -8.80
CA SER A 39 -22.98 20.13 -10.07
C SER A 39 -22.08 20.24 -11.32
N ASP A 40 -20.86 20.79 -11.26
CA ASP A 40 -19.92 20.90 -12.38
C ASP A 40 -18.98 19.70 -12.45
N ILE A 41 -18.63 19.07 -11.33
CA ILE A 41 -17.92 17.78 -11.30
C ILE A 41 -18.86 16.72 -11.86
N PHE A 42 -20.10 16.67 -11.34
CA PHE A 42 -21.15 15.81 -11.89
C PHE A 42 -21.63 16.30 -13.27
N GLY A 43 -21.57 17.60 -13.56
CA GLY A 43 -22.01 18.24 -14.81
C GLY A 43 -21.05 18.07 -15.99
N ALA A 44 -19.74 18.17 -15.74
CA ALA A 44 -18.70 17.73 -16.67
C ALA A 44 -18.82 16.22 -16.97
N LEU A 45 -19.41 15.48 -16.02
CA LEU A 45 -19.82 14.10 -16.16
C LEU A 45 -21.26 13.93 -16.70
N VAL A 46 -21.97 14.89 -17.31
CA VAL A 46 -23.39 14.69 -17.77
C VAL A 46 -23.54 14.53 -19.29
N GLY A 47 -24.19 13.44 -19.76
CA GLY A 47 -24.55 13.19 -21.18
C GLY A 47 -24.41 11.78 -21.80
N ASP A 48 -24.05 10.69 -21.10
CA ASP A 48 -23.84 9.36 -21.73
C ASP A 48 -23.77 8.19 -20.74
N ARG A 49 -24.02 6.93 -21.16
CA ARG A 49 -24.01 5.73 -20.27
C ARG A 49 -22.72 5.54 -19.47
N VAL A 50 -21.58 5.95 -20.03
CA VAL A 50 -20.26 5.96 -19.38
C VAL A 50 -20.29 6.78 -18.09
N LYS A 51 -21.17 7.77 -18.00
CA LYS A 51 -21.22 8.71 -16.89
C LYS A 51 -21.92 8.16 -15.65
N LEU A 52 -23.00 7.39 -15.82
CA LEU A 52 -23.62 6.69 -14.69
C LEU A 52 -22.64 5.73 -14.02
N TRP A 53 -21.82 5.04 -14.83
CA TRP A 53 -20.76 4.17 -14.35
C TRP A 53 -19.68 4.97 -13.58
N ARG A 54 -19.19 6.10 -14.12
CA ARG A 54 -18.22 6.95 -13.42
C ARG A 54 -18.75 7.55 -12.11
N VAL A 55 -20.01 7.98 -12.09
CA VAL A 55 -20.66 8.50 -10.89
C VAL A 55 -20.76 7.42 -9.83
N ARG A 56 -21.14 6.19 -10.20
CA ARG A 56 -21.18 5.06 -9.28
C ARG A 56 -19.79 4.76 -8.71
N ASN A 57 -18.76 4.72 -9.55
CA ASN A 57 -17.39 4.47 -9.12
C ASN A 57 -16.88 5.58 -8.18
N LEU A 58 -17.17 6.83 -8.50
CA LEU A 58 -16.86 7.98 -7.64
C LEU A 58 -17.52 7.82 -6.27
N ILE A 59 -18.82 7.52 -6.22
CA ILE A 59 -19.53 7.34 -4.95
C ILE A 59 -18.91 6.22 -4.13
N ASN A 60 -18.67 5.06 -4.72
CA ASN A 60 -18.05 3.92 -4.05
C ASN A 60 -16.65 4.28 -3.51
N GLY A 61 -15.85 4.99 -4.30
CA GLY A 61 -14.52 5.44 -3.89
C GLY A 61 -14.57 6.45 -2.74
N LEU A 62 -15.50 7.40 -2.78
CA LEU A 62 -15.70 8.37 -1.70
C LEU A 62 -16.18 7.71 -0.40
N GLU A 63 -17.02 6.67 -0.48
CA GLU A 63 -17.38 5.86 0.70
C GLU A 63 -16.17 5.15 1.31
N LYS A 64 -15.32 4.54 0.47
CA LYS A 64 -14.05 3.95 0.93
C LYS A 64 -13.15 5.00 1.57
N THR A 65 -13.06 6.20 0.99
CA THR A 65 -12.30 7.31 1.56
C THR A 65 -12.81 7.69 2.94
N ALA A 66 -14.13 7.80 3.11
CA ALA A 66 -14.73 8.07 4.41
C ALA A 66 -14.32 6.99 5.44
N ALA A 67 -14.41 5.72 5.06
CA ALA A 67 -13.98 4.61 5.92
C ALA A 67 -12.48 4.69 6.28
N HIS A 68 -11.62 5.05 5.34
CA HIS A 68 -10.18 5.23 5.62
C HIS A 68 -9.89 6.41 6.55
N ILE A 69 -10.63 7.51 6.44
CA ILE A 69 -10.52 8.66 7.35
C ILE A 69 -10.99 8.27 8.76
N GLU A 70 -12.13 7.58 8.87
CA GLU A 70 -12.68 7.07 10.13
C GLU A 70 -11.74 6.07 10.80
N ASN A 71 -11.13 5.16 10.03
CA ASN A 71 -10.14 4.20 10.53
C ASN A 71 -8.87 4.87 11.09
N LYS A 72 -8.56 6.09 10.65
CA LYS A 72 -7.47 6.91 11.23
C LYS A 72 -7.88 7.63 12.52
N GLY A 73 -9.12 7.48 12.97
CA GLY A 73 -9.66 8.17 14.14
C GLY A 73 -9.87 9.67 13.94
N ILE A 74 -9.88 10.14 12.68
CA ILE A 74 -10.06 11.55 12.34
C ILE A 74 -11.55 11.75 12.00
N ASP A 75 -12.18 12.74 12.62
CA ASP A 75 -13.53 13.14 12.21
C ASP A 75 -13.45 13.86 10.86
N LEU A 76 -14.37 13.54 9.95
CA LEU A 76 -14.48 14.16 8.62
C LEU A 76 -14.65 15.69 8.70
N SER A 77 -15.13 16.21 9.84
CA SER A 77 -15.20 17.65 10.10
C SER A 77 -13.83 18.34 10.27
N GLN A 78 -12.80 17.57 10.62
CA GLN A 78 -11.42 18.02 10.81
C GLN A 78 -10.56 17.82 9.55
N ALA A 79 -11.12 17.22 8.49
CA ALA A 79 -10.40 16.97 7.26
C ALA A 79 -10.08 18.28 6.52
N HIS A 80 -8.88 18.37 5.96
CA HIS A 80 -8.44 19.51 5.19
C HIS A 80 -9.12 19.56 3.81
N SER A 81 -9.44 20.78 3.36
CA SER A 81 -9.93 21.02 2.01
C SER A 81 -8.81 20.87 1.00
N LEU A 82 -9.08 20.26 -0.15
CA LEU A 82 -8.06 20.03 -1.15
C LEU A 82 -7.92 21.24 -2.09
N PRO A 83 -6.70 21.58 -2.55
CA PRO A 83 -6.52 22.49 -3.66
C PRO A 83 -7.30 22.01 -4.89
N TYR A 84 -7.95 22.93 -5.60
CA TYR A 84 -8.88 22.57 -6.69
C TYR A 84 -8.28 21.63 -7.75
N GLY A 85 -7.04 21.89 -8.17
CA GLY A 85 -6.36 21.04 -9.16
C GLY A 85 -6.05 19.63 -8.66
N GLU A 86 -5.82 19.45 -7.36
CA GLU A 86 -5.58 18.16 -6.73
C GLU A 86 -6.90 17.41 -6.55
N MET A 87 -7.93 18.08 -6.06
CA MET A 87 -9.29 17.54 -5.95
C MET A 87 -9.79 17.00 -7.29
N LEU A 88 -9.66 17.76 -8.38
CA LEU A 88 -10.07 17.32 -9.71
C LEU A 88 -9.29 16.07 -10.18
N ALA A 89 -7.98 16.06 -9.98
CA ALA A 89 -7.16 14.92 -10.39
C ALA A 89 -7.53 13.64 -9.63
N LEU A 90 -7.74 13.74 -8.32
CA LEU A 90 -8.10 12.60 -7.48
C LEU A 90 -9.52 12.10 -7.77
N PHE A 91 -10.50 13.00 -7.95
CA PHE A 91 -11.88 12.62 -8.25
C PHE A 91 -12.01 12.02 -9.66
N ASP A 92 -11.34 12.61 -10.64
CA ASP A 92 -11.34 12.06 -12.01
C ASP A 92 -10.70 10.66 -12.03
N GLY A 93 -9.57 10.48 -11.33
CA GLY A 93 -8.94 9.18 -11.12
C GLY A 93 -9.91 8.15 -10.52
N ILE A 94 -10.42 8.41 -9.32
CA ILE A 94 -11.39 7.53 -8.63
C ILE A 94 -12.58 7.18 -9.51
N SER A 95 -13.12 8.16 -10.26
CA SER A 95 -14.30 7.94 -11.10
C SER A 95 -14.07 6.97 -12.26
N LYS A 96 -12.82 6.80 -12.70
CA LYS A 96 -12.45 5.91 -13.80
C LYS A 96 -12.16 4.48 -13.34
N GLU A 97 -11.98 4.25 -12.06
CA GLU A 97 -11.60 2.92 -11.56
C GLU A 97 -12.83 2.09 -11.15
N ASP A 98 -12.96 0.91 -11.74
CA ASP A 98 -13.93 -0.12 -11.34
C ASP A 98 -13.31 -1.26 -10.53
N ASP A 99 -12.01 -1.49 -10.70
CA ASP A 99 -11.28 -2.49 -9.92
C ASP A 99 -11.26 -2.15 -8.43
N ALA A 100 -11.50 -3.17 -7.59
CA ALA A 100 -11.67 -2.97 -6.16
C ALA A 100 -10.38 -2.53 -5.45
N ASP A 101 -9.23 -3.09 -5.85
CA ASP A 101 -7.94 -2.86 -5.23
C ASP A 101 -7.38 -1.49 -5.65
N LEU A 102 -7.43 -1.17 -6.95
CA LEU A 102 -6.99 0.14 -7.44
C LEU A 102 -7.90 1.26 -6.93
N SER A 103 -9.22 1.06 -6.90
CA SER A 103 -10.17 1.98 -6.27
C SER A 103 -9.86 2.20 -4.77
N ASP A 104 -9.41 1.16 -4.05
CA ASP A 104 -8.98 1.30 -2.65
C ASP A 104 -7.71 2.15 -2.52
N LEU A 105 -6.72 1.97 -3.40
CA LEU A 105 -5.51 2.79 -3.43
C LEU A 105 -5.82 4.26 -3.67
N TRP A 106 -6.70 4.58 -4.61
CA TRP A 106 -7.13 5.95 -4.82
C TRP A 106 -7.90 6.52 -3.62
N ALA A 107 -8.78 5.73 -3.01
CA ALA A 107 -9.53 6.14 -1.83
C ALA A 107 -8.60 6.44 -0.64
N ARG A 108 -7.54 5.64 -0.46
CA ARG A 108 -6.46 5.85 0.50
C ARG A 108 -5.65 7.11 0.22
N LEU A 109 -5.32 7.36 -1.06
CA LEU A 109 -4.60 8.58 -1.47
C LEU A 109 -5.42 9.82 -1.12
N LEU A 110 -6.72 9.81 -1.42
CA LEU A 110 -7.63 10.89 -1.10
C LEU A 110 -7.75 11.11 0.42
N ALA A 111 -7.92 10.03 1.19
CA ALA A 111 -7.93 10.10 2.64
C ALA A 111 -6.60 10.65 3.20
N GLY A 112 -5.47 10.22 2.65
CA GLY A 112 -4.14 10.74 2.97
C GLY A 112 -4.04 12.24 2.73
N ALA A 113 -4.41 12.70 1.53
CA ALA A 113 -4.37 14.11 1.14
C ALA A 113 -5.26 15.00 2.03
N MET A 114 -6.42 14.48 2.46
CA MET A 114 -7.34 15.20 3.33
C MET A 114 -6.92 15.21 4.80
N CYS A 115 -6.14 14.22 5.25
CA CYS A 115 -5.69 14.13 6.64
C CYS A 115 -4.28 14.70 6.87
N GLU A 116 -3.55 15.02 5.81
CA GLU A 116 -2.17 15.46 5.92
C GLU A 116 -2.07 16.86 6.52
N SER A 117 -1.37 16.96 7.65
CA SER A 117 -1.07 18.22 8.32
C SER A 117 0.40 18.57 8.17
N GLY A 118 0.78 19.19 7.04
CA GLY A 118 2.17 19.67 6.81
C GLY A 118 2.65 19.56 5.37
N GLU A 119 3.92 19.88 5.13
CA GLU A 119 4.57 19.67 3.84
C GLU A 119 4.89 18.17 3.66
N SER A 120 4.20 17.54 2.71
CA SER A 120 4.53 16.18 2.28
C SER A 120 5.80 16.15 1.45
N ILE A 121 6.61 15.10 1.62
CA ILE A 121 7.72 14.80 0.71
C ILE A 121 7.20 14.51 -0.71
N LEU A 122 6.01 13.92 -0.83
CA LEU A 122 5.38 13.57 -2.11
C LEU A 122 4.03 14.27 -2.26
N SER A 123 3.88 15.01 -3.37
CA SER A 123 2.57 15.54 -3.78
C SER A 123 1.63 14.39 -4.15
N SER A 124 0.37 14.47 -3.70
CA SER A 124 -0.65 13.47 -4.05
C SER A 124 -0.88 13.40 -5.56
N ARG A 125 -0.62 14.49 -6.31
CA ARG A 125 -0.68 14.48 -7.78
C ARG A 125 0.37 13.57 -8.41
N SER A 126 1.57 13.51 -7.83
CA SER A 126 2.63 12.62 -8.30
C SER A 126 2.28 11.15 -8.02
N VAL A 127 1.60 10.87 -6.91
CA VAL A 127 1.12 9.51 -6.62
C VAL A 127 -0.06 9.15 -7.52
N ALA A 128 -0.97 10.09 -7.77
CA ALA A 128 -2.08 9.93 -8.71
C ALA A 128 -1.61 9.53 -10.12
N SER A 129 -0.54 10.14 -10.63
CA SER A 129 -0.01 9.78 -11.96
C SER A 129 0.67 8.40 -12.00
N VAL A 130 1.11 7.89 -10.85
CA VAL A 130 1.59 6.50 -10.71
C VAL A 130 0.41 5.54 -10.68
N LEU A 131 -0.64 5.83 -9.91
CA LEU A 131 -1.85 5.00 -9.85
C LEU A 131 -2.56 4.93 -11.21
N GLU A 132 -2.64 6.03 -11.95
CA GLU A 132 -3.23 6.06 -13.31
C GLU A 132 -2.48 5.17 -14.32
N GLN A 133 -1.19 4.91 -14.07
CA GLN A 133 -0.37 4.05 -14.92
C GLN A 133 -0.32 2.59 -14.45
N MET A 134 -1.03 2.26 -13.36
CA MET A 134 -0.98 0.97 -12.71
C MET A 134 -2.17 0.10 -13.15
N SER A 135 -1.89 -1.13 -13.58
CA SER A 135 -2.91 -2.14 -13.81
C SER A 135 -3.49 -2.68 -12.49
N PRO A 136 -4.72 -3.22 -12.49
CA PRO A 136 -5.30 -3.89 -11.33
C PRO A 136 -4.38 -4.96 -10.71
N ASP A 137 -3.73 -5.77 -11.54
CA ASP A 137 -2.83 -6.82 -11.05
C ASP A 137 -1.57 -6.24 -10.40
N ALA A 138 -1.02 -5.17 -10.99
CA ALA A 138 0.11 -4.46 -10.40
C ALA A 138 -0.26 -3.81 -9.06
N ALA A 139 -1.48 -3.27 -8.93
CA ALA A 139 -2.00 -2.72 -7.68
C ALA A 139 -2.09 -3.79 -6.58
N GLN A 140 -2.61 -4.97 -6.92
CA GLN A 140 -2.70 -6.10 -6.00
C GLN A 140 -1.31 -6.56 -5.53
N VAL A 141 -0.36 -6.70 -6.47
CA VAL A 141 1.02 -7.08 -6.16
C VAL A 141 1.73 -6.00 -5.32
N PHE A 142 1.48 -4.72 -5.60
CA PHE A 142 2.02 -3.61 -4.82
C PHE A 142 1.48 -3.63 -3.38
N LEU A 143 0.16 -3.82 -3.20
CA LEU A 143 -0.47 -3.96 -1.87
C LEU A 143 0.13 -5.11 -1.09
N LEU A 144 0.31 -6.26 -1.74
CA LEU A 144 0.95 -7.43 -1.17
C LEU A 144 2.38 -7.12 -0.68
N LEU A 145 3.21 -6.50 -1.53
CA LEU A 145 4.57 -6.14 -1.17
C LEU A 145 4.64 -5.10 -0.04
N ALA A 146 3.72 -4.13 -0.03
CA ALA A 146 3.63 -3.14 1.04
C ALA A 146 3.25 -3.78 2.39
N LYS A 147 2.30 -4.73 2.40
CA LYS A 147 1.96 -5.49 3.61
C LYS A 147 3.11 -6.38 4.08
N MET A 148 3.82 -7.03 3.15
CA MET A 148 5.02 -7.81 3.48
C MET A 148 6.10 -6.91 4.09
N TYR A 149 6.32 -5.72 3.53
CA TYR A 149 7.27 -4.76 4.08
C TYR A 149 6.86 -4.32 5.50
N ARG A 150 5.58 -4.04 5.74
CA ARG A 150 5.03 -3.75 7.07
C ARG A 150 5.31 -4.88 8.06
N LEU A 151 5.17 -6.15 7.65
CA LEU A 151 5.44 -7.32 8.49
C LEU A 151 6.94 -7.46 8.83
N GLU A 152 7.85 -7.04 7.94
CA GLU A 152 9.30 -7.11 8.15
C GLU A 152 9.82 -6.07 9.15
N LEU A 153 9.15 -4.90 9.29
CA LEU A 153 9.54 -3.83 10.22
C LEU A 153 9.54 -4.28 11.71
N PRO A 154 8.45 -4.87 12.27
CA PRO A 154 8.44 -5.40 13.62
C PRO A 154 9.43 -6.54 13.85
N GLN A 155 9.78 -7.33 12.83
CA GLN A 155 10.77 -8.41 12.98
C GLN A 155 12.17 -7.86 13.25
N GLY A 156 12.52 -6.71 12.67
CA GLY A 156 13.75 -5.99 13.00
C GLY A 156 13.75 -5.51 14.45
N GLN A 157 12.65 -4.93 14.93
CA GLN A 157 12.51 -4.42 16.30
C GLN A 157 12.42 -5.54 17.34
N SER A 158 11.74 -6.65 17.04
CA SER A 158 11.63 -7.81 17.92
C SER A 158 12.99 -8.49 18.15
N ARG A 159 13.90 -8.43 17.17
CA ARG A 159 15.29 -8.90 17.34
C ARG A 159 16.07 -8.00 18.31
N LEU A 160 15.81 -6.69 18.32
CA LEU A 160 16.40 -5.77 19.30
C LEU A 160 15.83 -6.04 20.71
N VAL A 161 14.52 -6.26 20.80
CA VAL A 161 13.80 -6.57 22.05
C VAL A 161 14.23 -7.90 22.68
N ARG A 162 14.56 -8.94 21.90
CA ARG A 162 15.08 -10.22 22.44
C ARG A 162 16.46 -10.11 23.09
N HIS A 163 17.12 -8.96 22.99
CA HIS A 163 18.34 -8.66 23.74
C HIS A 163 18.10 -7.90 25.06
N LYS A 164 16.83 -7.77 25.51
CA LYS A 164 16.47 -7.21 26.83
C LYS A 164 17.23 -7.86 28.01
N ASP A 165 17.68 -9.11 27.86
CA ASP A 165 18.51 -9.79 28.86
C ASP A 165 19.96 -9.26 28.94
N PHE A 166 20.41 -8.50 27.94
CA PHE A 166 21.79 -8.03 27.80
C PHE A 166 21.96 -6.50 27.84
N LEU A 167 20.92 -5.72 27.51
CA LEU A 167 20.95 -4.26 27.53
C LEU A 167 19.67 -3.71 28.19
N ALA A 168 19.80 -2.66 29.00
CA ALA A 168 18.64 -1.99 29.61
C ALA A 168 17.78 -1.37 28.49
N PRO A 169 16.48 -1.68 28.40
CA PRO A 169 15.64 -1.19 27.32
C PRO A 169 15.51 0.32 27.38
N ASN A 170 15.60 0.97 26.21
CA ASN A 170 15.35 2.41 26.09
C ASN A 170 13.88 2.72 26.44
N GLU A 171 13.56 3.97 26.81
CA GLU A 171 12.19 4.40 27.18
C GLU A 171 11.12 4.06 26.13
N ILE A 172 11.53 3.97 24.84
CA ILE A 172 10.66 3.58 23.72
C ILE A 172 10.32 2.08 23.78
N GLU A 173 11.24 1.22 24.21
CA GLU A 173 11.10 -0.25 24.24
C GLU A 173 10.30 -0.76 25.45
N GLN A 174 10.17 0.06 26.50
CA GLN A 174 9.38 -0.28 27.70
C GLN A 174 7.87 -0.18 27.48
N ASN A 175 7.43 0.55 26.45
CA ASN A 175 6.02 0.74 26.12
C ASN A 175 5.48 -0.27 25.08
N PHE A 176 6.32 -1.16 24.54
CA PHE A 176 5.89 -2.17 23.58
C PHE A 176 5.32 -3.40 24.29
N ASP A 177 4.02 -3.60 24.15
CA ASP A 177 3.35 -4.85 24.52
C ASP A 177 3.61 -5.91 23.45
N GLU A 178 4.44 -6.91 23.78
CA GLU A 178 4.79 -8.02 22.89
C GLU A 178 3.55 -8.79 22.41
N GLY A 179 2.50 -8.87 23.24
CA GLY A 179 1.26 -9.57 22.88
C GLY A 179 0.47 -8.86 21.76
N SER A 180 0.51 -7.52 21.72
CA SER A 180 -0.15 -6.76 20.67
C SER A 180 0.55 -6.92 19.32
N LEU A 181 1.88 -7.01 19.32
CA LEU A 181 2.68 -7.17 18.10
C LEU A 181 2.52 -8.56 17.47
N GLU A 182 2.44 -9.61 18.29
CA GLU A 182 2.19 -10.96 17.79
C GLU A 182 0.80 -11.10 17.17
N GLY A 183 -0.23 -10.49 17.78
CA GLY A 183 -1.58 -10.47 17.22
C GLY A 183 -1.67 -9.75 15.87
N GLU A 184 -1.05 -8.56 15.75
CA GLU A 184 -1.00 -7.83 14.47
C GLU A 184 -0.25 -8.62 13.40
N LYS A 185 0.86 -9.27 13.77
CA LYS A 185 1.65 -10.08 12.86
C LYS A 185 0.87 -11.28 12.32
N ASP A 186 0.14 -11.99 13.18
CA ASP A 186 -0.65 -13.16 12.76
C ASP A 186 -1.80 -12.74 11.84
N GLN A 187 -2.44 -11.61 12.14
CA GLN A 187 -3.46 -11.03 11.28
C GLN A 187 -2.88 -10.67 9.91
N LEU A 188 -1.77 -9.91 9.86
CA LEU A 188 -1.11 -9.50 8.63
C LEU A 188 -0.62 -10.72 7.81
N SER A 189 -0.07 -11.73 8.47
CA SER A 189 0.36 -12.96 7.81
C SER A 189 -0.82 -13.66 7.13
N SER A 190 -1.96 -13.77 7.83
CA SER A 190 -3.16 -14.39 7.26
C SER A 190 -3.72 -13.62 6.07
N GLU A 191 -3.62 -12.28 6.09
CA GLU A 191 -4.02 -11.43 4.97
C GLU A 191 -3.07 -11.56 3.78
N ILE A 192 -1.77 -11.62 4.02
CA ILE A 192 -0.74 -11.83 3.00
C ILE A 192 -0.96 -13.18 2.30
N ASP A 193 -1.24 -14.24 3.05
CA ASP A 193 -1.49 -15.56 2.48
C ASP A 193 -2.74 -15.57 1.58
N LYS A 194 -3.83 -14.93 2.02
CA LYS A 194 -5.05 -14.77 1.20
C LYS A 194 -4.78 -13.97 -0.08
N LEU A 195 -3.97 -12.91 0.01
CA LEU A 195 -3.58 -12.12 -1.16
C LEU A 195 -2.74 -12.95 -2.13
N TRP A 196 -1.79 -13.74 -1.64
CA TRP A 196 -1.01 -14.66 -2.46
C TRP A 196 -1.88 -15.69 -3.20
N GLU A 197 -2.94 -16.19 -2.56
CA GLU A 197 -3.90 -17.10 -3.21
C GLU A 197 -4.74 -16.42 -4.29
N SER A 198 -4.99 -15.12 -4.13
CA SER A 198 -5.78 -14.33 -5.07
C SER A 198 -5.00 -13.92 -6.33
N VAL A 199 -3.68 -13.76 -6.24
CA VAL A 199 -2.81 -13.44 -7.38
C VAL A 199 -2.66 -14.70 -8.25
N LYS A 200 -3.32 -14.70 -9.42
CA LYS A 200 -3.39 -15.88 -10.30
C LYS A 200 -2.32 -15.83 -11.40
N GLY A 201 -1.54 -16.90 -11.48
CA GLY A 201 -0.73 -17.25 -12.65
C GLY A 201 0.62 -16.54 -12.73
N ASP A 202 1.66 -17.32 -13.03
CA ASP A 202 3.04 -16.82 -13.11
C ASP A 202 3.21 -15.73 -14.18
N VAL A 203 2.44 -15.80 -15.27
CA VAL A 203 2.50 -14.81 -16.36
C VAL A 203 1.98 -13.45 -15.91
N GLN A 204 0.82 -13.41 -15.25
CA GLN A 204 0.22 -12.17 -14.75
C GLN A 204 1.20 -11.45 -13.82
N LEU A 205 1.80 -12.24 -12.94
CA LEU A 205 2.67 -11.77 -11.89
C LEU A 205 4.02 -11.27 -12.44
N GLU A 206 4.55 -11.86 -13.51
CA GLU A 206 5.71 -11.33 -14.25
C GLU A 206 5.39 -10.04 -15.04
N ILE A 207 4.15 -9.89 -15.53
CA ILE A 207 3.69 -8.63 -16.16
C ILE A 207 3.62 -7.53 -15.09
N SER A 208 2.94 -7.79 -13.96
CA SER A 208 2.86 -6.87 -12.82
C SER A 208 4.25 -6.49 -12.30
N LYS A 209 5.16 -7.46 -12.17
CA LYS A 209 6.56 -7.19 -11.80
C LYS A 209 7.21 -6.20 -12.76
N SER A 210 7.09 -6.44 -14.07
CA SER A 210 7.69 -5.60 -15.11
C SER A 210 7.13 -4.18 -15.08
N GLU A 211 5.84 -4.05 -14.82
CA GLU A 211 5.15 -2.78 -14.67
C GLU A 211 5.58 -2.02 -13.40
N LEU A 212 5.63 -2.68 -12.25
CA LEU A 212 6.08 -2.09 -11.00
C LEU A 212 7.56 -1.68 -11.05
N LEU A 213 8.41 -2.44 -11.77
CA LEU A 213 9.79 -2.04 -12.06
C LEU A 213 9.85 -0.80 -12.94
N ARG A 214 9.02 -0.72 -14.00
CA ARG A 214 8.92 0.45 -14.88
C ARG A 214 8.50 1.71 -14.11
N LEU A 215 7.59 1.56 -13.15
CA LEU A 215 7.13 2.64 -12.27
C LEU A 215 8.12 2.95 -11.13
N ASN A 216 9.24 2.23 -11.04
CA ASN A 216 10.23 2.32 -9.97
C ASN A 216 9.63 2.11 -8.56
N LEU A 217 8.60 1.27 -8.43
CA LEU A 217 7.95 0.98 -7.15
C LEU A 217 8.57 -0.20 -6.41
N ILE A 218 9.23 -1.08 -7.16
CA ILE A 218 9.90 -2.24 -6.60
C ILE A 218 11.35 -2.28 -7.07
N GLN A 219 12.17 -2.93 -6.27
CA GLN A 219 13.55 -3.27 -6.59
C GLN A 219 13.77 -4.74 -6.23
N GLY A 220 14.77 -5.38 -6.82
CA GLY A 220 15.12 -6.72 -6.40
C GLY A 220 15.73 -6.68 -5.00
N LYS A 221 15.33 -7.62 -4.16
CA LYS A 221 15.73 -7.68 -2.76
C LYS A 221 17.23 -7.85 -2.66
N GLU A 222 17.91 -6.88 -2.04
CA GLU A 222 19.34 -7.01 -1.77
C GLU A 222 19.56 -8.03 -0.67
N VAL A 223 20.20 -9.14 -1.03
CA VAL A 223 20.62 -10.13 -0.04
C VAL A 223 21.93 -9.66 0.57
N HIS A 224 21.83 -8.92 1.67
CA HIS A 224 23.01 -8.57 2.48
C HIS A 224 23.52 -9.82 3.17
N ILE A 225 24.59 -10.40 2.63
CA ILE A 225 25.25 -11.54 3.25
C ILE A 225 26.23 -11.01 4.28
N PHE A 226 25.77 -11.02 5.52
CA PHE A 226 26.67 -10.92 6.66
C PHE A 226 27.33 -12.28 6.85
N PHE A 227 28.63 -12.33 6.54
CA PHE A 227 29.51 -13.38 7.02
C PHE A 227 29.71 -13.12 8.50
N ASP A 228 29.21 -14.04 9.33
CA ASP A 228 29.49 -13.99 10.76
C ASP A 228 30.98 -14.26 10.92
N GLU A 229 31.72 -13.29 11.46
CA GLU A 229 33.16 -13.46 11.72
C GLU A 229 33.42 -14.47 12.84
N MET A 230 32.40 -14.82 13.64
CA MET A 230 32.50 -15.74 14.76
C MET A 230 31.29 -16.69 14.85
N PRO A 231 31.07 -17.59 13.87
CA PRO A 231 29.88 -18.44 13.80
C PRO A 231 29.74 -19.37 15.03
N PHE A 232 30.86 -19.74 15.66
CA PHE A 232 30.91 -20.60 16.83
C PHE A 232 30.55 -19.91 18.16
N ARG A 233 30.33 -18.58 18.18
CA ARG A 233 29.90 -17.87 19.40
C ARG A 233 28.40 -17.94 19.66
N ARG A 234 27.59 -18.42 18.70
CA ARG A 234 26.12 -18.51 18.81
C ARG A 234 25.61 -19.86 19.33
N GLY A 235 26.41 -20.58 20.10
CA GLY A 235 26.01 -21.90 20.63
C GLY A 235 26.08 -23.05 19.62
N MET A 236 26.67 -22.83 18.44
CA MET A 236 27.09 -23.95 17.59
C MET A 236 28.28 -24.65 18.25
N ASN A 237 28.07 -25.90 18.68
CA ASN A 237 29.12 -26.73 19.22
C ASN A 237 30.20 -26.96 18.16
N VAL A 238 31.47 -26.92 18.56
CA VAL A 238 32.60 -27.27 17.69
C VAL A 238 32.71 -28.80 17.60
N ASN A 239 31.67 -29.43 17.07
CA ASN A 239 31.60 -30.85 16.73
C ASN A 239 31.30 -31.01 15.23
N ALA A 240 31.33 -32.25 14.72
CA ALA A 240 31.10 -32.51 13.30
C ALA A 240 29.75 -31.97 12.81
N ASP A 241 28.68 -32.18 13.58
CA ASP A 241 27.34 -31.73 13.23
C ASP A 241 27.22 -30.19 13.19
N GLY A 242 27.88 -29.49 14.11
CA GLY A 242 27.91 -28.02 14.13
C GLY A 242 28.72 -27.42 12.99
N LEU A 243 29.82 -28.09 12.58
CA LEU A 243 30.57 -27.72 11.38
C LEU A 243 29.74 -27.93 10.11
N ASP A 244 29.06 -29.06 9.97
CA ASP A 244 28.20 -29.35 8.82
C ASP A 244 27.04 -28.36 8.71
N SER A 245 26.40 -28.00 9.84
CA SER A 245 25.38 -26.96 9.86
C SER A 245 25.92 -25.60 9.43
N ALA A 246 27.10 -25.19 9.93
CA ALA A 246 27.72 -23.93 9.54
C ALA A 246 28.12 -23.91 8.06
N PHE A 247 28.61 -25.03 7.52
CA PHE A 247 28.93 -25.15 6.09
C PHE A 247 27.70 -25.17 5.21
N SER A 248 26.59 -25.79 5.65
CA SER A 248 25.31 -25.74 4.95
C SER A 248 24.81 -24.30 4.87
N ASP A 249 24.76 -23.60 6.00
CA ASP A 249 24.36 -22.19 6.07
C ASP A 249 25.24 -21.30 5.18
N LEU A 250 26.55 -21.53 5.17
CA LEU A 250 27.48 -20.80 4.30
C LEU A 250 27.23 -21.11 2.82
N THR A 251 26.99 -22.37 2.47
CA THR A 251 26.73 -22.80 1.09
C THR A 251 25.43 -22.22 0.58
N ASP A 252 24.37 -22.23 1.40
CA ASP A 252 23.08 -21.63 1.08
C ASP A 252 23.20 -20.12 0.89
N LYS A 253 23.94 -19.43 1.78
CA LYS A 253 24.27 -18.01 1.61
C LYS A 253 25.03 -17.75 0.31
N ILE A 254 26.08 -18.52 0.00
CA ILE A 254 26.85 -18.36 -1.24
C ILE A 254 25.96 -18.57 -2.46
N ARG A 255 25.10 -19.58 -2.44
CA ARG A 255 24.14 -19.84 -3.52
C ARG A 255 23.20 -18.65 -3.71
N GLU A 256 22.68 -18.13 -2.61
CA GLU A 256 21.82 -16.94 -2.61
C GLU A 256 22.55 -15.70 -3.19
N LEU A 257 23.84 -15.52 -2.89
CA LEU A 257 24.70 -14.46 -3.45
C LEU A 257 24.93 -14.61 -4.95
N VAL A 258 25.28 -15.82 -5.38
CA VAL A 258 25.58 -16.10 -6.79
C VAL A 258 24.32 -15.89 -7.61
N ASP A 259 23.19 -16.38 -7.12
CA ASP A 259 21.90 -16.17 -7.77
C ASP A 259 21.48 -14.69 -7.76
N SER A 260 21.86 -13.90 -6.73
CA SER A 260 21.48 -12.48 -6.65
C SER A 260 22.25 -11.64 -7.65
N ARG A 261 23.52 -11.98 -7.89
CA ARG A 261 24.39 -11.25 -8.81
C ARG A 261 24.24 -11.65 -10.28
N THR A 262 23.83 -12.88 -10.60
CA THR A 262 23.91 -13.40 -11.98
C THR A 262 22.58 -13.41 -12.75
N LYS A 263 21.43 -13.41 -12.08
CA LYS A 263 20.11 -13.63 -12.71
C LYS A 263 19.02 -12.68 -12.25
N PHE A 264 19.36 -11.46 -11.87
CA PHE A 264 18.43 -10.49 -11.28
C PHE A 264 17.14 -10.29 -12.11
N SER A 265 17.25 -10.12 -13.42
CA SER A 265 16.09 -9.96 -14.33
C SER A 265 15.33 -11.26 -14.60
N ALA A 266 16.00 -12.41 -14.51
CA ALA A 266 15.45 -13.74 -14.80
C ALA A 266 14.86 -14.43 -13.56
N ARG A 267 14.92 -13.80 -12.38
CA ARG A 267 14.32 -14.37 -11.16
C ARG A 267 12.80 -14.34 -11.29
N PRO A 268 12.12 -15.49 -11.08
CA PRO A 268 10.68 -15.48 -10.89
C PRO A 268 10.39 -14.62 -9.67
N PHE A 269 9.34 -13.82 -9.73
CA PHE A 269 8.98 -12.96 -8.60
C PHE A 269 8.70 -13.76 -7.31
N ARG A 270 8.09 -14.94 -7.41
CA ARG A 270 7.94 -15.88 -6.28
C ARG A 270 9.21 -16.70 -6.11
N ASN A 271 9.74 -16.75 -4.88
CA ASN A 271 10.82 -17.67 -4.56
C ASN A 271 10.28 -19.11 -4.54
N GLN A 272 10.70 -19.93 -5.50
CA GLN A 272 10.26 -21.33 -5.59
C GLN A 272 10.79 -22.22 -4.45
N PHE A 273 11.84 -21.77 -3.76
CA PHE A 273 12.49 -22.53 -2.69
C PHE A 273 11.97 -22.18 -1.30
N VAL A 274 11.32 -21.03 -1.13
CA VAL A 274 10.75 -20.59 0.15
C VAL A 274 9.33 -20.11 -0.09
N SER A 275 8.35 -20.88 0.41
CA SER A 275 6.94 -20.49 0.31
C SER A 275 6.73 -19.09 0.87
N ASN A 276 6.10 -18.23 0.07
CA ASN A 276 5.64 -16.88 0.44
C ASN A 276 6.74 -15.81 0.60
N LYS A 277 7.93 -16.00 0.04
CA LYS A 277 8.92 -14.92 -0.13
C LYS A 277 8.97 -14.40 -1.56
N ALA A 278 8.91 -13.08 -1.70
CA ALA A 278 9.16 -12.40 -2.97
C ALA A 278 10.66 -12.15 -3.15
N ASN A 279 11.14 -12.26 -4.39
CA ASN A 279 12.50 -11.87 -4.76
C ASN A 279 12.67 -10.35 -4.95
N PHE A 280 11.57 -9.61 -4.80
CA PHE A 280 11.48 -8.17 -4.93
C PHE A 280 10.95 -7.57 -3.63
N GLU A 281 11.36 -6.35 -3.36
CA GLU A 281 10.91 -5.53 -2.25
C GLU A 281 10.50 -4.14 -2.77
N LEU A 282 9.85 -3.35 -1.92
CA LEU A 282 9.55 -1.96 -2.27
C LEU A 282 10.85 -1.18 -2.45
N SER A 283 10.94 -0.41 -3.53
CA SER A 283 12.00 0.58 -3.69
C SER A 283 11.80 1.73 -2.69
N VAL A 284 12.77 2.63 -2.56
CA VAL A 284 12.61 3.86 -1.75
C VAL A 284 11.36 4.64 -2.19
N SER A 285 11.13 4.80 -3.49
CA SER A 285 9.93 5.47 -4.01
C SER A 285 8.65 4.69 -3.70
N GLY A 286 8.69 3.35 -3.79
CA GLY A 286 7.58 2.49 -3.43
C GLY A 286 7.20 2.58 -1.95
N VAL A 287 8.19 2.66 -1.06
CA VAL A 287 7.99 2.86 0.39
C VAL A 287 7.33 4.21 0.65
N GLU A 288 7.84 5.29 0.06
CA GLU A 288 7.27 6.63 0.27
C GLU A 288 5.84 6.74 -0.30
N ILE A 289 5.55 6.09 -1.42
CA ILE A 289 4.19 5.99 -1.96
C ILE A 289 3.30 5.17 -1.03
N ALA A 290 3.77 4.04 -0.51
CA ALA A 290 3.00 3.21 0.42
C ALA A 290 2.71 3.92 1.75
N LYS A 291 3.63 4.75 2.25
CA LYS A 291 3.41 5.66 3.39
C LYS A 291 2.37 6.72 3.06
N LYS A 292 2.47 7.35 1.88
CA LYS A 292 1.49 8.36 1.43
C LYS A 292 0.07 7.78 1.34
N LEU A 293 -0.04 6.51 0.93
CA LEU A 293 -1.29 5.76 0.89
C LEU A 293 -1.75 5.25 2.27
N GLY A 294 -1.00 5.51 3.35
CA GLY A 294 -1.32 5.04 4.70
C GLY A 294 -1.36 3.52 4.81
N ILE A 295 -0.61 2.80 3.99
CA ILE A 295 -0.43 1.34 4.11
C ILE A 295 0.70 1.05 5.10
N LEU A 296 1.76 1.86 5.01
CA LEU A 296 2.86 1.91 5.95
C LEU A 296 2.66 3.09 6.90
N ASP A 297 3.03 2.91 8.16
CA ASP A 297 3.04 4.00 9.13
C ASP A 297 4.17 4.98 8.77
N ALA A 298 3.88 6.28 8.89
CA ALA A 298 4.78 7.38 8.50
C ALA A 298 5.93 7.58 9.48
#